data_AF-A0A9E5SYR9-F1
#
_entry.id   AF-A0A9E5SYR9-F1
#
_cell.length_a   1.000
_cell.length_b   1.000
_cell.length_c   1.000
_cell.angle_alpha   90.00
_cell.angle_beta   90.00
_cell.angle_gamma   90.00
#
_symmetry.space_group_name_H-M   'P 1'
#
loop_
_entity.id
_entity.type
_entity.pdbx_description
1 polymer ?
#
loop_
_entity_poly.entity_id
_entity_poly.type
_entity_poly.pdbx_seq_one_letter_code
_entity_poly.pdbx_strand_id
1 'polypeptide(L)'
;MYEFHSATDRILHMRELIRDRVIRNDAERTAILTDAYKKYDNIVPIIKRPLGLLELCKRMSVFVMDFELIVGGKGPHFFSSPQYPEWGASEWIIEMIESGQWTLREDGLYHNPDGEEVRHTISPEDYQIIRDAREFWETRKVGTTADAWQPDHYEELARLNVSSYVDGGMGLAALPAGHLIAGYEKVINVGYAAIRKQAQDWIDAHYGNLMGEDMNRYMFYKSVVITCDAAMTLVRRYSEACAQKAAAEKDPKRKAELEMMADGLLNLSENPARSFWE
;
A
#
# COMPACT_ATOMS: atom_id res chain seq x y z
N MET A 1 -41.24 4.66 -3.95
CA MET A 1 -40.31 5.61 -3.30
C MET A 1 -39.46 4.77 -2.38
N TYR A 2 -38.13 4.82 -2.50
CA TYR A 2 -37.25 4.02 -1.62
C TYR A 2 -37.28 4.63 -0.21
N GLU A 3 -37.52 3.83 0.81
CA GLU A 3 -37.51 4.26 2.21
C GLU A 3 -36.11 4.04 2.78
N PHE A 4 -35.48 5.13 3.23
CA PHE A 4 -34.15 5.05 3.84
C PHE A 4 -34.28 4.62 5.29
N HIS A 5 -33.55 3.57 5.67
CA HIS A 5 -33.38 3.18 7.07
C HIS A 5 -32.28 4.00 7.73
N SER A 6 -32.36 4.16 9.06
CA SER A 6 -31.29 4.76 9.84
C SER A 6 -30.03 3.89 9.81
N ALA A 7 -28.86 4.55 9.75
CA ALA A 7 -27.60 3.86 9.97
C ALA A 7 -27.50 3.35 11.42
N THR A 8 -26.78 2.26 11.63
CA THR A 8 -26.52 1.75 12.97
C THR A 8 -25.55 2.66 13.73
N ASP A 9 -25.58 2.59 15.07
CA ASP A 9 -24.69 3.39 15.93
C ASP A 9 -23.20 3.18 15.59
N ARG A 10 -22.82 1.95 15.22
CA ARG A 10 -21.47 1.62 14.75
C ARG A 10 -21.07 2.44 13.52
N ILE A 11 -21.95 2.51 12.52
CA ILE A 11 -21.69 3.25 11.28
C ILE A 11 -21.67 4.76 11.54
N LEU A 12 -22.56 5.26 12.40
CA LEU A 12 -22.56 6.67 12.81
C LEU A 12 -21.25 7.02 13.53
N HIS A 13 -20.77 6.17 14.43
CA HIS A 13 -19.48 6.36 15.11
C HIS A 13 -18.31 6.40 14.10
N MET A 14 -18.24 5.45 13.17
CA MET A 14 -17.22 5.44 12.11
C MET A 14 -17.26 6.70 11.24
N ARG A 15 -18.46 7.20 10.94
CA ARG A 15 -18.65 8.44 10.18
C ARG A 15 -18.09 9.65 10.92
N GLU A 16 -18.37 9.80 12.22
CA GLU A 16 -17.82 10.91 13.01
C GLU A 16 -16.29 10.87 13.07
N LEU A 17 -15.73 9.68 13.26
CA LEU A 17 -14.28 9.46 13.21
C LEU A 17 -13.65 9.91 11.87
N ILE A 18 -14.34 9.71 10.74
CA ILE A 18 -13.88 10.16 9.43
C ILE A 18 -14.01 11.69 9.27
N ARG A 19 -15.09 12.29 9.78
CA ARG A 19 -15.34 13.74 9.66
C ARG A 19 -14.28 14.55 10.39
N ASP A 20 -13.91 14.11 11.58
CA ASP A 20 -12.92 14.79 12.43
C ASP A 20 -11.52 14.18 12.30
N ARG A 21 -11.25 13.44 11.21
CA ARG A 21 -9.96 12.79 11.00
C ARG A 21 -8.82 13.79 10.87
N VAL A 22 -7.67 13.36 11.34
CA VAL A 22 -6.36 13.94 11.04
C VAL A 22 -5.55 12.84 10.38
N ILE A 23 -5.10 13.07 9.15
CA ILE A 23 -4.33 12.10 8.39
C ILE A 23 -2.92 12.04 9.00
N ARG A 24 -2.47 10.84 9.36
CA ARG A 24 -1.14 10.65 9.94
C ARG A 24 -0.20 10.08 8.89
N ASN A 25 0.71 10.89 8.40
CA ASN A 25 1.76 10.40 7.51
C ASN A 25 2.74 9.54 8.30
N ASP A 26 3.17 8.43 7.71
CA ASP A 26 4.06 7.47 8.36
C ASP A 26 5.16 6.96 7.42
N ALA A 27 6.27 6.53 8.00
CA ALA A 27 7.46 6.10 7.29
C ALA A 27 7.63 4.58 7.26
N GLU A 28 6.67 3.80 7.77
CA GLU A 28 6.79 2.34 7.88
C GLU A 28 7.07 1.71 6.50
N ARG A 29 6.30 2.11 5.50
CA ARG A 29 6.50 1.67 4.12
C ARG A 29 7.86 2.09 3.57
N THR A 30 8.28 3.32 3.84
CA THR A 30 9.58 3.86 3.40
C THR A 30 10.72 3.03 3.97
N ALA A 31 10.70 2.74 5.28
CA ALA A 31 11.71 1.92 5.93
C ALA A 31 11.77 0.51 5.30
N ILE A 32 10.62 -0.17 5.21
CA ILE A 32 10.56 -1.55 4.71
C ILE A 32 11.01 -1.65 3.26
N LEU A 33 10.54 -0.75 2.39
CA LEU A 33 10.93 -0.79 0.98
C LEU A 33 12.38 -0.37 0.76
N THR A 34 12.91 0.56 1.56
CA THR A 34 14.33 0.93 1.47
C THR A 34 15.21 -0.27 1.80
N ASP A 35 14.90 -1.01 2.87
CA ASP A 35 15.60 -2.25 3.20
C ASP A 35 15.48 -3.30 2.09
N ALA A 36 14.27 -3.50 1.57
CA ALA A 36 14.02 -4.48 0.52
C ALA A 36 14.78 -4.12 -0.78
N TYR A 37 14.80 -2.86 -1.18
CA TYR A 37 15.48 -2.43 -2.40
C TYR A 37 17.00 -2.52 -2.26
N LYS A 38 17.56 -2.26 -1.07
CA LYS A 38 18.98 -2.54 -0.77
C LYS A 38 19.27 -4.05 -0.86
N LYS A 39 18.41 -4.90 -0.27
CA LYS A 39 18.55 -6.36 -0.30
C LYS A 39 18.47 -6.95 -1.71
N TYR A 40 17.62 -6.39 -2.56
CA TYR A 40 17.34 -6.90 -3.91
C TYR A 40 17.94 -6.03 -5.02
N ASP A 41 19.01 -5.28 -4.77
CA ASP A 41 19.50 -4.22 -5.67
C ASP A 41 19.78 -4.74 -7.10
N ASN A 42 20.34 -5.94 -7.23
CA ASN A 42 20.66 -6.57 -8.51
C ASN A 42 19.49 -7.28 -9.20
N ILE A 43 18.28 -7.26 -8.61
CA ILE A 43 17.11 -7.94 -9.17
C ILE A 43 16.38 -7.01 -10.16
N VAL A 44 15.98 -7.56 -11.30
CA VAL A 44 15.22 -6.83 -12.32
C VAL A 44 13.88 -6.29 -11.77
N PRO A 45 13.42 -5.09 -12.19
CA PRO A 45 12.25 -4.43 -11.59
C PRO A 45 10.98 -5.28 -11.52
N ILE A 46 10.72 -6.10 -12.56
CA ILE A 46 9.53 -6.97 -12.63
C ILE A 46 9.47 -7.96 -11.46
N ILE A 47 10.61 -8.41 -10.91
CA ILE A 47 10.70 -9.29 -9.74
C ILE A 47 10.94 -8.50 -8.45
N LYS A 48 11.78 -7.45 -8.51
CA LYS A 48 12.13 -6.61 -7.36
C LYS A 48 10.89 -5.99 -6.70
N ARG A 49 9.94 -5.48 -7.50
CA ARG A 49 8.71 -4.85 -7.00
C ARG A 49 7.80 -5.84 -6.22
N PRO A 50 7.46 -7.03 -6.75
CA PRO A 50 6.78 -8.08 -5.98
C PRO A 50 7.52 -8.48 -4.71
N LEU A 51 8.86 -8.59 -4.75
CA LEU A 51 9.64 -8.90 -3.54
C LEU A 51 9.52 -7.78 -2.50
N GLY A 52 9.55 -6.51 -2.93
CA GLY A 52 9.28 -5.37 -2.05
C GLY A 52 7.88 -5.42 -1.43
N LEU A 53 6.85 -5.76 -2.22
CA LEU A 53 5.50 -5.98 -1.72
C LEU A 53 5.45 -7.13 -0.70
N LEU A 54 6.14 -8.25 -0.94
CA LEU A 54 6.23 -9.36 -0.01
C LEU A 54 6.87 -8.95 1.32
N GLU A 55 7.98 -8.20 1.28
CA GLU A 55 8.61 -7.67 2.51
C GLU A 55 7.66 -6.71 3.25
N LEU A 56 6.93 -5.86 2.52
CA LEU A 56 5.91 -4.97 3.09
C LEU A 56 4.81 -5.76 3.78
N CYS A 57 4.16 -6.70 3.09
CA CYS A 57 3.09 -7.53 3.64
C CYS A 57 3.53 -8.38 4.85
N LYS A 58 4.81 -8.75 4.93
CA LYS A 58 5.38 -9.47 6.09
C LYS A 58 5.59 -8.58 7.32
N ARG A 59 5.90 -7.30 7.11
CA ARG A 59 6.43 -6.42 8.17
C ARG A 59 5.49 -5.29 8.58
N MET A 60 4.64 -4.82 7.68
CA MET A 60 3.76 -3.67 7.93
C MET A 60 2.86 -3.92 9.13
N SER A 61 2.51 -2.88 9.87
CA SER A 61 1.64 -2.96 11.02
C SER A 61 0.26 -3.46 10.63
N VAL A 62 -0.31 -4.29 11.49
CA VAL A 62 -1.64 -4.88 11.34
C VAL A 62 -2.39 -4.62 12.65
N PHE A 63 -3.50 -3.91 12.57
CA PHE A 63 -4.36 -3.66 13.72
C PHE A 63 -5.83 -3.88 13.33
N VAL A 64 -6.64 -4.14 14.36
CA VAL A 64 -8.09 -4.31 14.24
C VAL A 64 -8.71 -3.31 15.19
N MET A 65 -9.50 -2.37 14.68
CA MET A 65 -10.18 -1.37 15.52
C MET A 65 -11.34 -1.99 16.30
N ASP A 66 -11.77 -1.35 17.38
CA ASP A 66 -12.81 -1.89 18.26
C ASP A 66 -14.17 -2.02 17.56
N PHE A 67 -14.46 -1.11 16.63
CA PHE A 67 -15.72 -1.05 15.89
C PHE A 67 -15.66 -1.74 14.52
N GLU A 68 -14.48 -2.20 14.07
CA GLU A 68 -14.30 -2.69 12.71
C GLU A 68 -15.00 -4.03 12.46
N LEU A 69 -15.55 -4.12 11.26
CA LEU A 69 -16.16 -5.32 10.70
C LEU A 69 -15.39 -5.78 9.46
N ILE A 70 -14.85 -4.82 8.70
CA ILE A 70 -13.94 -5.03 7.59
C ILE A 70 -12.61 -4.41 8.00
N VAL A 71 -11.54 -5.22 7.98
CA VAL A 71 -10.19 -4.81 8.40
C VAL A 71 -9.32 -4.54 7.18
N GLY A 72 -8.30 -3.70 7.36
CA GLY A 72 -7.37 -3.35 6.29
C GLY A 72 -6.82 -1.93 6.44
N GLY A 73 -5.86 -1.75 7.34
CA GLY A 73 -5.09 -0.53 7.47
C GLY A 73 -3.98 -0.41 6.43
N LYS A 74 -3.59 0.84 6.11
CA LYS A 74 -2.49 1.16 5.18
C LYS A 74 -1.13 1.36 5.87
N GLY A 75 -1.12 1.45 7.19
CA GLY A 75 0.07 1.74 8.00
C GLY A 75 -0.28 1.57 9.50
N PRO A 76 0.56 2.08 10.42
CA PRO A 76 0.42 1.84 11.86
C PRO A 76 -0.68 2.66 12.56
N HIS A 77 -1.35 3.58 11.86
CA HIS A 77 -2.30 4.50 12.48
C HIS A 77 -3.68 4.44 11.83
N PHE A 78 -4.69 4.81 12.61
CA PHE A 78 -6.01 5.11 12.10
C PHE A 78 -5.92 6.37 11.22
N PHE A 79 -6.28 6.24 9.93
CA PHE A 79 -5.98 7.20 8.86
C PHE A 79 -4.49 7.41 8.54
N SER A 80 -3.71 6.33 8.59
CA SER A 80 -2.34 6.29 8.05
C SER A 80 -2.28 6.70 6.57
N SER A 81 -1.31 7.55 6.26
CA SER A 81 -0.89 7.93 4.91
C SER A 81 0.58 7.53 4.73
N PRO A 82 0.83 6.26 4.36
CA PRO A 82 2.20 5.77 4.19
C PRO A 82 2.88 6.51 3.05
N GLN A 83 4.18 6.74 3.19
CA GLN A 83 4.97 7.42 2.18
C GLN A 83 5.51 6.46 1.09
N TYR A 84 5.56 6.94 -0.15
CA TYR A 84 5.87 6.15 -1.35
C TYR A 84 7.17 6.62 -2.01
N PRO A 85 8.34 6.29 -1.43
CA PRO A 85 9.60 6.87 -1.85
C PRO A 85 10.02 6.45 -3.27
N GLU A 86 9.61 5.27 -3.73
CA GLU A 86 9.91 4.79 -5.09
C GLU A 86 9.16 5.57 -6.20
N TRP A 87 8.19 6.39 -5.83
CA TRP A 87 7.49 7.31 -6.73
C TRP A 87 7.91 8.77 -6.54
N GLY A 88 8.75 9.07 -5.55
CA GLY A 88 9.09 10.45 -5.17
C GLY A 88 7.97 11.19 -4.44
N ALA A 89 6.87 10.51 -4.08
CA ALA A 89 5.70 11.11 -3.45
C ALA A 89 5.88 11.46 -1.95
N SER A 90 7.13 11.58 -1.50
CA SER A 90 7.52 11.90 -0.12
C SER A 90 8.20 13.26 0.01
N GLU A 91 8.67 13.84 -1.11
CA GLU A 91 9.42 15.09 -1.11
C GLU A 91 8.61 16.27 -0.57
N TRP A 92 7.32 16.32 -0.88
CA TRP A 92 6.45 17.41 -0.45
C TRP A 92 6.38 17.56 1.09
N ILE A 93 6.43 16.45 1.86
CA ILE A 93 6.46 16.54 3.33
C ILE A 93 7.80 17.12 3.80
N ILE A 94 8.90 16.68 3.18
CA ILE A 94 10.25 17.16 3.51
C ILE A 94 10.30 18.67 3.29
N GLU A 95 9.89 19.12 2.11
CA GLU A 95 9.89 20.53 1.72
C GLU A 95 9.02 21.39 2.66
N MET A 96 7.83 20.92 3.03
CA MET A 96 6.94 21.67 3.91
C MET A 96 7.51 21.87 5.33
N ILE A 97 8.24 20.88 5.84
CA ILE A 97 8.92 20.98 7.15
C ILE A 97 10.18 21.83 7.04
N GLU A 98 11.02 21.61 6.01
CA GLU A 98 12.25 22.38 5.78
C GLU A 98 11.96 23.87 5.50
N SER A 99 10.86 24.19 4.83
CA SER A 99 10.43 25.58 4.60
C SER A 99 9.76 26.22 5.81
N GLY A 100 9.52 25.47 6.89
CA GLY A 100 8.83 25.93 8.10
C GLY A 100 7.31 26.14 7.94
N GLN A 101 6.70 25.63 6.85
CA GLN A 101 5.24 25.67 6.68
C GLN A 101 4.54 24.69 7.62
N TRP A 102 5.15 23.52 7.85
CA TRP A 102 4.70 22.58 8.86
C TRP A 102 5.49 22.77 10.14
N THR A 103 4.77 22.91 11.26
CA THR A 103 5.37 23.28 12.54
C THR A 103 5.14 22.20 13.59
N LEU A 104 6.14 21.97 14.43
CA LEU A 104 6.06 21.06 15.57
C LEU A 104 5.15 21.68 16.63
N ARG A 105 4.11 20.96 17.05
CA ARG A 105 3.15 21.40 18.06
C ARG A 105 3.37 20.69 19.40
N GLU A 106 2.60 21.08 20.42
CA GLU A 106 2.72 20.57 21.80
C GLU A 106 2.44 19.07 21.93
N ASP A 107 1.71 18.47 20.97
CA ASP A 107 1.46 17.04 20.90
C ASP A 107 2.66 16.22 20.36
N GLY A 108 3.77 16.89 20.05
CA GLY A 108 5.00 16.27 19.57
C GLY A 108 4.98 15.87 18.09
N LEU A 109 4.01 16.35 17.31
CA LEU A 109 3.90 16.09 15.88
C LEU A 109 4.13 17.37 15.07
N TYR A 110 4.63 17.23 13.84
CA TYR A 110 4.54 18.29 12.84
C TYR A 110 3.13 18.32 12.27
N HIS A 111 2.57 19.51 12.09
CA HIS A 111 1.24 19.71 11.52
C HIS A 111 1.31 20.67 10.33
N ASN A 112 0.42 20.46 9.37
CA ASN A 112 0.17 21.47 8.34
C ASN A 112 -0.50 22.73 8.92
N PRO A 113 -0.54 23.85 8.17
CA PRO A 113 -1.18 25.08 8.63
C PRO A 113 -2.63 24.87 9.06
N ASP A 114 -3.07 25.67 10.03
CA ASP A 114 -4.49 25.70 10.41
C ASP A 114 -5.34 26.26 9.27
N GLY A 115 -6.56 25.74 9.11
CA GLY A 115 -7.49 26.15 8.05
C GLY A 115 -7.40 25.34 6.76
N GLU A 116 -6.39 24.48 6.62
CA GLU A 116 -6.33 23.48 5.55
C GLU A 116 -7.52 22.51 5.62
N GLU A 117 -8.16 22.24 4.48
CA GLU A 117 -9.32 21.34 4.42
C GLU A 117 -8.95 19.91 4.84
N VAL A 118 -7.72 19.50 4.53
CA VAL A 118 -7.17 18.20 4.89
C VAL A 118 -6.09 18.40 5.92
N ARG A 119 -6.36 17.97 7.15
CA ARG A 119 -5.40 18.05 8.26
C ARG A 119 -4.42 16.89 8.19
N HIS A 120 -3.14 17.19 8.25
CA HIS A 120 -2.06 16.23 8.20
C HIS A 120 -1.12 16.39 9.39
N THR A 121 -0.59 15.25 9.84
CA THR A 121 0.47 15.20 10.84
C THR A 121 1.57 14.23 10.44
N ILE A 122 2.75 14.40 11.02
CA ILE A 122 3.83 13.41 10.98
C ILE A 122 4.68 13.51 12.25
N SER A 123 5.17 12.38 12.75
CA SER A 123 6.11 12.39 13.88
C SER A 123 7.51 12.84 13.43
N PRO A 124 8.33 13.44 14.31
CA PRO A 124 9.73 13.71 14.00
C PRO A 124 10.52 12.46 13.61
N GLU A 125 10.19 11.30 14.18
CA GLU A 125 10.82 10.01 13.85
C GLU A 125 10.48 9.57 12.41
N ASP A 126 9.20 9.57 12.03
CA ASP A 126 8.78 9.23 10.67
C ASP A 126 9.39 10.19 9.65
N TYR A 127 9.34 11.49 9.93
CA TYR A 127 10.00 12.51 9.10
C TYR A 127 11.48 12.19 8.87
N GLN A 128 12.19 11.87 9.95
CA GLN A 128 13.61 11.58 9.90
C GLN A 128 13.93 10.34 9.04
N ILE A 129 13.12 9.27 9.16
CA ILE A 129 13.25 8.07 8.32
C ILE A 129 13.06 8.40 6.84
N ILE A 130 12.05 9.20 6.51
CA ILE A 130 11.76 9.62 5.12
C ILE A 130 12.92 10.45 4.57
N ARG A 131 13.38 11.43 5.34
CA ARG A 131 14.50 12.31 4.98
C ARG A 131 15.78 11.51 4.74
N ASP A 132 16.09 10.53 5.60
CA ASP A 132 17.30 9.71 5.46
C ASP A 132 17.25 8.77 4.26
N ALA A 133 16.06 8.39 3.81
CA ALA A 133 15.88 7.58 2.62
C ALA A 133 16.02 8.39 1.32
N ARG A 134 15.89 9.73 1.36
CA ARG A 134 15.85 10.64 0.20
C ARG A 134 16.95 10.37 -0.83
N GLU A 135 18.21 10.40 -0.38
CA GLU A 135 19.38 10.24 -1.26
C GLU A 135 19.39 8.86 -1.95
N PHE A 136 19.04 7.80 -1.22
CA PHE A 136 18.99 6.45 -1.77
C PHE A 136 17.97 6.35 -2.92
N TRP A 137 16.82 7.00 -2.75
CA TRP A 137 15.73 6.95 -3.72
C TRP A 137 15.90 7.88 -4.90
N GLU A 138 16.68 8.95 -4.81
CA GLU A 138 16.85 9.94 -5.89
C GLU A 138 17.12 9.33 -7.26
N THR A 139 17.99 8.32 -7.30
CA THR A 139 18.38 7.61 -8.53
C THR A 139 17.56 6.33 -8.80
N ARG A 140 16.56 6.03 -7.95
CA ARG A 140 15.79 4.77 -7.94
C ARG A 140 14.28 4.96 -8.03
N LYS A 141 13.79 6.19 -8.20
CA LYS A 141 12.37 6.44 -8.47
C LYS A 141 11.98 5.88 -9.83
N VAL A 142 10.72 5.46 -9.97
CA VAL A 142 10.14 5.11 -11.27
C VAL A 142 10.22 6.30 -12.24
N GLY A 143 9.93 7.50 -11.72
CA GLY A 143 10.07 8.77 -12.44
C GLY A 143 11.49 8.99 -12.98
N THR A 144 12.53 8.80 -12.17
CA THR A 144 13.92 8.98 -12.61
C THR A 144 14.28 8.11 -13.81
N THR A 145 13.79 6.86 -13.85
CA THR A 145 13.98 6.01 -15.03
C THR A 145 13.21 6.56 -16.24
N ALA A 146 11.99 7.06 -16.02
CA ALA A 146 11.17 7.63 -17.06
C ALA A 146 11.72 8.96 -17.62
N ASP A 147 12.44 9.71 -16.79
CA ASP A 147 13.02 10.98 -17.19
C ASP A 147 14.35 10.78 -17.96
N ALA A 148 15.09 9.71 -17.66
CA ALA A 148 16.39 9.42 -18.29
C ALA A 148 16.35 9.02 -19.78
N TRP A 149 15.18 8.70 -20.34
CA TRP A 149 14.99 8.30 -21.75
C TRP A 149 14.10 9.28 -22.52
N GLN A 150 13.91 10.49 -21.99
CA GLN A 150 13.20 11.55 -22.68
C GLN A 150 13.89 11.91 -24.01
N PRO A 151 13.13 12.24 -25.07
CA PRO A 151 13.72 12.72 -26.32
C PRO A 151 14.51 14.01 -26.11
N ASP A 152 15.56 14.21 -26.91
CA ASP A 152 16.26 15.48 -26.99
C ASP A 152 15.26 16.63 -27.18
N HIS A 153 15.48 17.75 -26.49
CA HIS A 153 14.62 18.94 -26.49
C HIS A 153 13.26 18.81 -25.78
N TYR A 154 12.96 17.71 -25.06
CA TYR A 154 11.72 17.60 -24.27
C TYR A 154 11.55 18.73 -23.26
N GLU A 155 12.61 19.14 -22.57
CA GLU A 155 12.56 20.23 -21.58
C GLU A 155 12.09 21.57 -22.19
N GLU A 156 12.39 21.81 -23.47
CA GLU A 156 11.89 23.01 -24.17
C GLU A 156 10.37 22.95 -24.38
N LEU A 157 9.82 21.77 -24.68
CA LEU A 157 8.38 21.56 -24.79
C LEU A 157 7.68 21.78 -23.44
N ALA A 158 8.29 21.31 -22.35
CA ALA A 158 7.79 21.51 -21.00
C ALA A 158 7.83 23.00 -20.59
N ARG A 159 8.94 23.70 -20.89
CA ARG A 159 9.13 25.14 -20.63
C ARG A 159 8.16 26.02 -21.43
N LEU A 160 7.82 25.61 -22.66
CA LEU A 160 6.87 26.31 -23.52
C LEU A 160 5.40 25.97 -23.18
N ASN A 161 5.16 25.08 -22.21
CA ASN A 161 3.84 24.59 -21.82
C ASN A 161 3.05 23.98 -23.00
N VAL A 162 3.75 23.36 -23.95
CA VAL A 162 3.13 22.62 -25.08
C VAL A 162 3.04 21.11 -24.81
N SER A 163 3.37 20.70 -23.58
CA SER A 163 3.25 19.36 -23.04
C SER A 163 2.27 19.38 -21.87
N SER A 164 1.62 18.25 -21.57
CA SER A 164 0.84 18.07 -20.33
C SER A 164 1.71 18.07 -19.07
N TYR A 165 3.02 17.94 -19.25
CA TYR A 165 4.05 18.05 -18.24
C TYR A 165 4.81 19.36 -18.46
N VAL A 166 4.86 20.19 -17.43
CA VAL A 166 5.40 21.56 -17.49
C VAL A 166 6.64 21.69 -16.64
N ASP A 167 7.42 22.75 -16.87
CA ASP A 167 8.55 23.11 -16.03
C ASP A 167 8.09 23.33 -14.57
N GLY A 168 8.82 22.75 -13.61
CA GLY A 168 8.42 22.69 -12.20
C GLY A 168 7.17 21.85 -11.88
N GLY A 169 6.61 21.14 -12.87
CA GLY A 169 5.47 20.25 -12.71
C GLY A 169 5.85 18.82 -12.31
N MET A 170 4.85 17.93 -12.23
CA MET A 170 5.10 16.51 -12.01
C MET A 170 5.81 15.89 -13.22
N GLY A 171 6.80 15.03 -12.99
CA GLY A 171 7.50 14.28 -14.05
C GLY A 171 6.64 13.25 -14.77
N LEU A 172 7.16 12.67 -15.86
CA LEU A 172 6.41 11.78 -16.77
C LEU A 172 5.72 10.61 -16.05
N ALA A 173 6.39 10.03 -15.06
CA ALA A 173 5.91 8.91 -14.25
C ALA A 173 5.98 9.20 -12.75
N ALA A 174 5.50 10.38 -12.33
CA ALA A 174 5.54 10.83 -10.93
C ALA A 174 4.45 10.22 -10.03
N LEU A 175 3.42 9.57 -10.59
CA LEU A 175 2.36 8.93 -9.83
C LEU A 175 2.18 7.45 -10.21
N PRO A 176 1.87 6.57 -9.25
CA PRO A 176 1.53 5.20 -9.56
C PRO A 176 0.26 5.14 -10.41
N ALA A 177 0.24 4.19 -11.35
CA ALA A 177 -0.99 3.84 -12.04
C ALA A 177 -2.02 3.32 -11.03
N GLY A 178 -3.26 3.78 -11.17
CA GLY A 178 -4.39 3.34 -10.34
C GLY A 178 -5.73 3.27 -11.08
N HIS A 179 -5.91 4.04 -12.17
CA HIS A 179 -7.13 4.11 -12.98
C HIS A 179 -7.45 2.79 -13.72
N LEU A 180 -7.79 1.75 -12.98
CA LEU A 180 -8.11 0.41 -13.45
C LEU A 180 -9.19 -0.24 -12.58
N ILE A 181 -9.86 -1.24 -13.14
CA ILE A 181 -10.72 -2.16 -12.38
C ILE A 181 -9.96 -3.47 -12.26
N ALA A 182 -9.64 -3.88 -11.03
CA ALA A 182 -8.93 -5.12 -10.78
C ALA A 182 -9.83 -6.33 -11.10
N GLY A 183 -9.21 -7.49 -11.33
CA GLY A 183 -9.92 -8.76 -11.54
C GLY A 183 -10.52 -9.35 -10.25
N TYR A 184 -11.34 -8.58 -9.53
CA TYR A 184 -11.93 -8.96 -8.24
C TYR A 184 -12.71 -10.28 -8.34
N GLU A 185 -13.49 -10.46 -9.41
CA GLU A 185 -14.25 -11.69 -9.66
C GLU A 185 -13.37 -12.94 -9.62
N LYS A 186 -12.18 -12.89 -10.24
CA LYS A 186 -11.26 -14.03 -10.24
C LYS A 186 -10.76 -14.33 -8.83
N VAL A 187 -10.35 -13.31 -8.07
CA VAL A 187 -9.84 -13.51 -6.71
C VAL A 187 -10.92 -14.06 -5.79
N ILE A 188 -12.13 -13.50 -5.84
CA ILE A 188 -13.27 -13.93 -5.01
C ILE A 188 -13.68 -15.37 -5.32
N ASN A 189 -13.77 -15.74 -6.60
CA ASN A 189 -14.30 -17.05 -7.01
C ASN A 189 -13.24 -18.16 -7.06
N VAL A 190 -11.95 -17.83 -7.14
CA VAL A 190 -10.86 -18.81 -7.35
C VAL A 190 -9.88 -18.85 -6.18
N GLY A 191 -9.69 -17.74 -5.46
CA GLY A 191 -8.74 -17.65 -4.36
C GLY A 191 -7.28 -17.47 -4.79
N TYR A 192 -6.46 -16.88 -3.92
CA TYR A 192 -5.05 -16.61 -4.20
C TYR A 192 -4.22 -17.89 -4.39
N ALA A 193 -4.52 -18.97 -3.67
CA ALA A 193 -3.74 -20.21 -3.74
C ALA A 193 -3.84 -20.85 -5.13
N ALA A 194 -5.02 -20.86 -5.74
CA ALA A 194 -5.21 -21.41 -7.08
C ALA A 194 -4.57 -20.53 -8.17
N ILE A 195 -4.63 -19.19 -8.03
CA ILE A 195 -3.93 -18.26 -8.95
C ILE A 195 -2.42 -18.45 -8.85
N ARG A 196 -1.89 -18.55 -7.63
CA ARG A 196 -0.48 -18.85 -7.36
C ARG A 196 -0.08 -20.18 -7.99
N LYS A 197 -0.88 -21.24 -7.76
CA LYS A 197 -0.63 -22.57 -8.30
C LYS A 197 -0.60 -22.55 -9.84
N GLN A 198 -1.53 -21.86 -10.48
CA GLN A 198 -1.55 -21.71 -11.95
C GLN A 198 -0.24 -21.12 -12.48
N ALA A 199 0.29 -20.09 -11.81
CA ALA A 199 1.57 -19.48 -12.19
C ALA A 199 2.76 -20.43 -11.92
N GLN A 200 2.76 -21.13 -10.79
CA GLN A 200 3.81 -22.08 -10.43
C GLN A 200 3.83 -23.30 -11.35
N ASP A 201 2.66 -23.87 -11.69
CA ASP A 201 2.54 -25.00 -12.61
C ASP A 201 3.14 -24.66 -13.99
N TRP A 202 2.94 -23.42 -14.46
CA TRP A 202 3.56 -22.96 -15.71
C TRP A 202 5.08 -22.91 -15.58
N ILE A 203 5.61 -22.37 -14.47
CA ILE A 203 7.06 -22.31 -14.22
C ILE A 203 7.66 -23.71 -14.21
N ASP A 204 7.04 -24.64 -13.47
CA ASP A 204 7.54 -26.00 -13.28
C ASP A 204 7.52 -26.79 -14.59
N ALA A 205 6.47 -26.62 -15.40
CA ALA A 205 6.36 -27.25 -16.71
C ALA A 205 7.42 -26.80 -17.73
N HIS A 206 8.05 -25.63 -17.52
CA HIS A 206 9.08 -25.07 -18.40
C HIS A 206 10.47 -25.11 -17.75
N TYR A 207 10.63 -25.81 -16.62
CA TYR A 207 11.92 -25.93 -15.95
C TYR A 207 12.99 -26.54 -16.87
N GLY A 208 14.11 -25.85 -17.05
CA GLY A 208 15.20 -26.28 -17.93
C GLY A 208 14.92 -26.13 -19.44
N ASN A 209 13.77 -25.54 -19.82
CA ASN A 209 13.35 -25.39 -21.22
C ASN A 209 12.72 -24.01 -21.50
N LEU A 210 13.36 -22.93 -21.04
CA LEU A 210 12.94 -21.56 -21.34
C LEU A 210 13.61 -21.08 -22.62
N MET A 211 12.83 -20.77 -23.65
CA MET A 211 13.34 -20.34 -24.96
C MET A 211 12.76 -18.98 -25.35
N GLY A 212 13.62 -18.05 -25.82
CA GLY A 212 13.21 -16.75 -26.35
C GLY A 212 12.27 -15.98 -25.41
N GLU A 213 11.05 -15.70 -25.88
CA GLU A 213 10.02 -14.94 -25.16
C GLU A 213 9.51 -15.62 -23.88
N ASP A 214 9.81 -16.91 -23.67
CA ASP A 214 9.45 -17.60 -22.42
C ASP A 214 10.12 -16.97 -21.21
N MET A 215 11.25 -16.26 -21.37
CA MET A 215 11.87 -15.53 -20.28
C MET A 215 10.98 -14.39 -19.77
N ASN A 216 10.28 -13.67 -20.65
CA ASN A 216 9.34 -12.62 -20.25
C ASN A 216 8.16 -13.22 -19.49
N ARG A 217 7.64 -14.36 -19.96
CA ARG A 217 6.56 -15.10 -19.28
C ARG A 217 6.99 -15.64 -17.93
N TYR A 218 8.18 -16.24 -17.84
CA TYR A 218 8.74 -16.74 -16.59
C TYR A 218 8.87 -15.61 -15.56
N MET A 219 9.40 -14.46 -15.96
CA MET A 219 9.48 -13.30 -15.07
C MET A 219 8.09 -12.88 -14.59
N PHE A 220 7.12 -12.78 -15.50
CA PHE A 220 5.73 -12.46 -15.13
C PHE A 220 5.13 -13.48 -14.16
N TYR A 221 5.17 -14.78 -14.46
CA TYR A 221 4.59 -15.80 -13.58
C TYR A 221 5.30 -15.88 -12.24
N LYS A 222 6.63 -15.69 -12.20
CA LYS A 222 7.38 -15.61 -10.95
C LYS A 222 6.92 -14.41 -10.11
N SER A 223 6.68 -13.26 -10.74
CA SER A 223 6.08 -12.10 -10.08
C SER A 223 4.68 -12.38 -9.54
N VAL A 224 3.85 -13.11 -10.28
CA VAL A 224 2.51 -13.53 -9.84
C VAL A 224 2.60 -14.42 -8.60
N VAL A 225 3.50 -15.41 -8.58
CA VAL A 225 3.71 -16.28 -7.41
C VAL A 225 4.05 -15.45 -6.17
N ILE A 226 5.04 -14.55 -6.29
CA ILE A 226 5.50 -13.70 -5.17
C ILE A 226 4.39 -12.75 -4.69
N THR A 227 3.64 -12.14 -5.61
CA THR A 227 2.53 -11.24 -5.24
C THR A 227 1.39 -11.98 -4.55
N CYS A 228 1.05 -13.20 -5.00
CA CYS A 228 0.08 -14.04 -4.29
C CYS A 228 0.60 -14.37 -2.89
N ASP A 229 1.86 -14.80 -2.76
CA ASP A 229 2.48 -15.06 -1.45
C ASP A 229 2.40 -13.84 -0.52
N ALA A 230 2.59 -12.63 -1.05
CA ALA A 230 2.46 -11.39 -0.29
C ALA A 230 1.01 -11.16 0.20
N ALA A 231 0.03 -11.28 -0.69
CA ALA A 231 -1.39 -11.12 -0.36
C ALA A 231 -1.84 -12.15 0.68
N MET A 232 -1.57 -13.43 0.47
CA MET A 232 -1.90 -14.51 1.39
C MET A 232 -1.26 -14.28 2.77
N THR A 233 0.00 -13.82 2.80
CA THR A 233 0.70 -13.46 4.05
C THR A 233 -0.03 -12.34 4.81
N LEU A 234 -0.40 -11.25 4.14
CA LEU A 234 -1.06 -10.13 4.80
C LEU A 234 -2.44 -10.52 5.35
N VAL A 235 -3.24 -11.23 4.55
CA VAL A 235 -4.57 -11.68 4.97
C VAL A 235 -4.48 -12.61 6.18
N ARG A 236 -3.51 -13.54 6.20
CA ARG A 236 -3.26 -14.41 7.36
C ARG A 236 -2.88 -13.63 8.61
N ARG A 237 -2.05 -12.60 8.49
CA ARG A 237 -1.69 -11.73 9.63
C ARG A 237 -2.91 -10.99 10.19
N TYR A 238 -3.84 -10.55 9.35
CA TYR A 238 -5.12 -9.97 9.80
C TYR A 238 -6.01 -11.02 10.48
N SER A 239 -6.05 -12.25 9.97
CA SER A 239 -6.73 -13.36 10.63
C SER A 239 -6.19 -13.59 12.05
N GLU A 240 -4.86 -13.65 12.20
CA GLU A 240 -4.19 -13.82 13.48
C GLU A 240 -4.47 -12.65 14.44
N ALA A 241 -4.46 -11.40 13.95
CA ALA A 241 -4.79 -10.23 14.74
C ALA A 241 -6.25 -10.25 15.24
N CYS A 242 -7.20 -10.67 14.39
CA CYS A 242 -8.60 -10.84 14.79
C CYS A 242 -8.74 -11.93 15.86
N ALA A 243 -8.07 -13.07 15.69
CA ALA A 243 -8.10 -14.17 16.67
C ALA A 243 -7.49 -13.77 18.03
N GLN A 244 -6.36 -13.05 18.02
CA GLN A 244 -5.74 -12.52 19.24
C GLN A 244 -6.67 -11.54 19.96
N LYS A 245 -7.32 -10.64 19.22
CA LYS A 245 -8.28 -9.69 19.78
C LYS A 245 -9.51 -10.40 20.35
N ALA A 246 -10.03 -11.43 19.65
CA ALA A 246 -11.14 -12.25 20.13
C ALA A 246 -10.83 -12.96 21.45
N ALA A 247 -9.61 -13.47 21.62
CA ALA A 247 -9.18 -14.15 22.84
C ALA A 247 -9.16 -13.22 24.07
N ALA A 248 -8.90 -11.93 23.87
CA ALA A 248 -8.90 -10.92 24.93
C ALA A 248 -10.27 -10.24 25.13
N GLU A 249 -11.23 -10.45 24.23
CA GLU A 249 -12.54 -9.80 24.25
C GLU A 249 -13.47 -10.41 25.31
N LYS A 250 -14.16 -9.54 26.05
CA LYS A 250 -15.06 -9.90 27.14
C LYS A 250 -16.52 -9.83 26.72
N ASP A 251 -16.89 -8.94 25.80
CA ASP A 251 -18.25 -8.89 25.27
C ASP A 251 -18.47 -10.12 24.36
N PRO A 252 -19.38 -11.05 24.71
CA PRO A 252 -19.61 -12.25 23.91
C PRO A 252 -20.07 -11.92 22.48
N LYS A 253 -20.77 -10.81 22.27
CA LYS A 253 -21.22 -10.41 20.94
C LYS A 253 -20.03 -9.97 20.08
N ARG A 254 -19.20 -9.06 20.59
CA ARG A 254 -17.99 -8.62 19.87
C ARG A 254 -17.00 -9.77 19.65
N LYS A 255 -16.85 -10.66 20.63
CA LYS A 255 -16.00 -11.84 20.50
C LYS A 255 -16.43 -12.71 19.32
N ALA A 256 -17.73 -13.00 19.19
CA ALA A 256 -18.26 -13.79 18.07
C ALA A 256 -18.01 -13.12 16.71
N GLU A 257 -18.11 -11.78 16.62
CA GLU A 257 -17.76 -11.05 15.40
C GLU A 257 -16.28 -11.22 15.03
N LEU A 258 -15.37 -11.08 16.01
CA LEU A 258 -13.93 -11.21 15.79
C LEU A 258 -13.52 -12.64 15.42
N GLU A 259 -14.16 -13.65 16.01
CA GLU A 259 -13.96 -15.06 15.67
C GLU A 259 -14.43 -15.35 14.23
N MET A 260 -15.58 -14.81 13.82
CA MET A 260 -16.06 -14.90 12.45
C MET A 260 -15.12 -14.21 11.46
N MET A 261 -14.61 -13.02 11.81
CA MET A 261 -13.63 -12.30 10.98
C MET A 261 -12.33 -13.10 10.85
N ALA A 262 -11.83 -13.68 11.93
CA ALA A 262 -10.63 -14.51 11.91
C ALA A 262 -10.80 -15.74 11.00
N ASP A 263 -11.90 -16.49 11.14
CA ASP A 263 -12.18 -17.66 10.29
C ASP A 263 -12.32 -17.28 8.81
N GLY A 264 -13.07 -16.21 8.51
CA GLY A 264 -13.24 -15.71 7.14
C GLY A 264 -11.92 -15.29 6.50
N LEU A 265 -11.10 -14.52 7.22
CA LEU A 265 -9.77 -14.10 6.75
C LEU A 265 -8.83 -15.30 6.57
N LEU A 266 -8.87 -16.28 7.48
CA LEU A 266 -8.06 -17.49 7.35
C LEU A 266 -8.43 -18.25 6.05
N ASN A 267 -9.72 -18.38 5.76
CA ASN A 267 -10.19 -18.98 4.51
C ASN A 267 -9.74 -18.16 3.29
N LEU A 268 -10.03 -16.86 3.27
CA LEU A 268 -9.70 -15.94 2.17
C LEU A 268 -8.19 -15.78 1.93
N SER A 269 -7.37 -16.15 2.92
CA SER A 269 -5.91 -16.16 2.74
C SER A 269 -5.47 -17.14 1.65
N GLU A 270 -6.27 -18.14 1.29
CA GLU A 270 -5.93 -19.11 0.24
C GLU A 270 -7.09 -19.38 -0.73
N ASN A 271 -8.31 -19.42 -0.23
CA ASN A 271 -9.48 -20.01 -0.89
C ASN A 271 -10.49 -18.96 -1.40
N PRO A 272 -11.45 -19.37 -2.25
CA PRO A 272 -12.60 -18.55 -2.61
C PRO A 272 -13.47 -18.16 -1.40
N ALA A 273 -14.22 -17.07 -1.55
CA ALA A 273 -15.23 -16.65 -0.58
C ALA A 273 -16.35 -17.68 -0.46
N ARG A 274 -16.77 -18.00 0.77
CA ARG A 274 -17.85 -18.97 1.07
C ARG A 274 -19.20 -18.31 1.32
N SER A 275 -19.22 -17.01 1.58
CA SER A 275 -20.42 -16.27 1.97
C SER A 275 -20.36 -14.85 1.41
N PHE A 276 -21.41 -14.06 1.65
CA PHE A 276 -21.41 -12.65 1.28
C PHE A 276 -20.46 -11.79 2.14
N TRP A 277 -20.14 -12.25 3.34
CA TRP A 277 -19.23 -11.54 4.23
C TRP A 277 -17.77 -11.69 3.82
N GLU A 278 -17.43 -12.90 3.36
CA GLU A 278 -16.12 -13.20 2.79
C GLU A 278 -15.99 -12.61 1.38
#